data_AF-A0A7X6A882-F1
#
_entry.id   AF-A0A7X6A882-F1
#
_cell.length_a   1.000
_cell.length_b   1.000
_cell.length_c   1.000
_cell.angle_alpha   90.00
_cell.angle_beta   90.00
_cell.angle_gamma   90.00
#
_symmetry.space_group_name_H-M   'P 1'
#
loop_
_entity.id
_entity.type
_entity.pdbx_description
1 polymer ?
#
loop_
_entity_poly.entity_id
_entity_poly.type
_entity_poly.pdbx_seq_one_letter_code
_entity_poly.pdbx_strand_id
1 'polypeptide(L)' 'FQIGIGTALVFALIWQGDAVLAALGGGATAATLHWVVHIWDEEFGGREADPYLLGLIALILVLVFVWRLFAGREEPRRY' A
#
# COMPACT_ATOMS: atom_id res chain seq x y z
N PHE A 1 -4.58 8.33 5.18
CA PHE A 1 -5.10 8.72 3.85
C PHE A 1 -4.15 9.61 3.04
N GLN A 2 -3.82 10.84 3.48
CA GLN A 2 -3.00 11.76 2.66
C GLN A 2 -1.61 11.22 2.31
N ILE A 3 -0.93 10.57 3.26
CA ILE A 3 0.40 9.98 3.01
C ILE A 3 0.33 8.94 1.89
N GLY A 4 -0.66 8.04 1.90
CA GLY A 4 -0.82 7.04 0.83
C GLY A 4 -1.12 7.64 -0.54
N ILE A 5 -1.96 8.69 -0.60
CA ILE A 5 -2.22 9.43 -1.84
C ILE A 5 -0.93 10.08 -2.34
N GLY A 6 -0.19 10.74 -1.44
CA GLY A 6 1.12 11.34 -1.76
C GLY A 6 2.11 10.31 -2.29
N THR A 7 2.21 9.13 -1.66
CA THR A 7 3.07 8.04 -2.12
C THR A 7 2.65 7.54 -3.50
N ALA A 8 1.36 7.35 -3.76
CA ALA A 8 0.87 6.96 -5.07
C ALA A 8 1.25 8.00 -6.15
N LEU A 9 1.11 9.29 -5.85
CA LEU A 9 1.49 10.36 -6.77
C LEU A 9 3.00 10.36 -7.05
N VAL A 10 3.83 10.27 -6.01
CA VAL A 10 5.29 10.20 -6.17
C VAL A 10 5.68 8.98 -7.02
N PHE A 11 5.08 7.82 -6.76
CA PHE A 11 5.38 6.61 -7.51
C PHE A 11 4.90 6.68 -8.97
N ALA A 12 3.77 7.33 -9.24
CA ALA A 12 3.31 7.60 -10.60
C ALA A 12 4.27 8.52 -11.37
N LEU A 13 4.93 9.46 -10.68
CA LEU A 13 5.96 10.33 -11.28
C LEU A 13 7.28 9.60 -11.54
N ILE A 14 7.70 8.70 -10.64
CA ILE A 14 8.94 7.93 -10.77
C ILE A 14 8.80 6.83 -11.83
N TRP A 15 7.71 6.08 -11.81
CA TRP A 15 7.44 4.95 -12.71
C TRP A 15 6.31 5.27 -13.68
N GLN A 16 6.54 6.30 -14.51
CA GLN A 16 5.59 6.73 -15.52
C GLN A 16 5.14 5.55 -16.40
N GLY A 17 3.82 5.41 -16.57
CA GLY A 17 3.21 4.30 -17.32
C GLY A 17 2.85 3.06 -16.50
N ASP A 18 3.22 3.00 -15.21
CA ASP A 18 2.87 1.88 -14.31
C ASP A 18 1.92 2.32 -13.19
N ALA A 19 0.68 2.67 -13.59
CA ALA A 19 -0.35 3.13 -12.64
C ALA A 19 -0.69 2.07 -11.57
N VAL A 20 -0.55 0.78 -11.90
CA VAL A 20 -0.79 -0.32 -10.96
C VAL A 20 0.29 -0.36 -9.88
N LEU A 21 1.58 -0.24 -10.24
CA LEU A 21 2.66 -0.15 -9.27
C LEU A 21 2.50 1.05 -8.33
N ALA A 22 2.10 2.21 -8.89
CA ALA A 22 1.84 3.41 -8.12
C ALA A 22 0.67 3.24 -7.12
N ALA A 23 -0.45 2.68 -7.58
CA ALA A 23 -1.61 2.41 -6.73
C ALA A 23 -1.30 1.38 -5.64
N LEU A 24 -0.58 0.31 -5.97
CA LEU A 24 -0.15 -0.71 -5.01
C LEU A 24 0.77 -0.11 -3.95
N GLY A 25 1.73 0.73 -4.34
CA GLY A 25 2.62 1.37 -3.39
C GLY A 25 1.91 2.33 -2.45
N GLY A 26 1.06 3.22 -2.99
CA GLY A 26 0.27 4.13 -2.16
C GLY A 26 -0.73 3.40 -1.25
N GLY A 27 -1.37 2.36 -1.75
CA GLY A 27 -2.27 1.49 -0.98
C GLY A 27 -1.55 0.75 0.13
N ALA A 28 -0.39 0.14 -0.16
CA ALA A 28 0.45 -0.55 0.83
C ALA A 28 0.90 0.42 1.93
N THR A 29 1.35 1.63 1.58
CA THR A 29 1.72 2.66 2.56
C THR A 29 0.52 3.09 3.41
N ALA A 30 -0.63 3.37 2.80
CA ALA A 30 -1.84 3.75 3.53
C ALA A 30 -2.29 2.66 4.51
N ALA A 31 -2.38 1.41 4.05
CA ALA A 31 -2.83 0.27 4.83
C ALA A 31 -1.86 -0.04 5.98
N THR A 32 -0.56 0.04 5.74
CA THR A 32 0.45 -0.20 6.79
C THR A 32 0.36 0.86 7.89
N LEU A 33 0.27 2.14 7.52
CA LEU A 33 0.14 3.21 8.51
C LEU A 33 -1.20 3.13 9.26
N HIS A 34 -2.28 2.78 8.57
CA HIS A 34 -3.58 2.58 9.21
C HIS A 34 -3.55 1.40 10.19
N TRP A 35 -2.93 0.29 9.81
CA TRP A 35 -2.71 -0.84 10.71
C TRP A 35 -1.88 -0.46 11.94
N VAL A 36 -0.78 0.28 11.77
CA VAL A 36 0.05 0.76 12.89
C VAL A 36 -0.75 1.64 13.84
N VAL A 37 -1.60 2.54 13.32
CA VAL A 37 -2.49 3.36 14.15
C VAL A 37 -3.44 2.48 14.97
N HIS A 38 -4.02 1.41 14.39
CA HIS A 38 -4.89 0.50 15.15
C HIS A 38 -4.17 -0.29 16.25
N ILE A 39 -2.88 -0.60 16.07
CA ILE A 39 -2.07 -1.18 17.15
C ILE A 39 -1.83 -0.14 18.24
N TRP A 40 -1.52 1.10 17.86
CA TRP A 40 -1.16 2.14 18.82
C TRP A 40 -2.35 2.61 19.65
N ASP A 41 -3.52 2.72 19.01
CA ASP A 41 -4.72 3.28 19.61
C ASP A 41 -5.73 2.21 20.06
N GLU A 42 -5.29 0.96 20.22
CA GLU A 42 -6.16 -0.17 20.59
C GLU A 42 -6.95 0.09 21.88
N GLU A 43 -6.38 0.85 22.82
CA GLU A 43 -7.01 1.23 24.08
C GLU A 43 -8.10 2.32 23.96
N PHE A 44 -8.16 3.04 22.83
CA PHE A 44 -9.14 4.11 22.60
C PHE A 44 -10.42 3.62 21.90
N GLY A 45 -10.54 2.32 21.64
CA GLY A 45 -11.72 1.66 21.10
C GLY A 45 -11.45 0.90 19.78
N GLY A 46 -12.51 0.34 19.21
CA GLY A 46 -12.43 -0.56 18.06
C GLY A 46 -12.76 -2.00 18.45
N ARG A 47 -12.55 -2.95 17.53
CA ARG A 47 -12.71 -4.38 17.80
C ARG A 47 -11.33 -5.00 18.01
N GLU A 48 -11.21 -5.94 18.95
CA GLU A 48 -9.97 -6.71 19.18
C GLU A 48 -9.46 -7.42 17.92
N ALA A 49 -10.35 -7.71 16.96
CA ALA A 49 -10.00 -8.34 15.69
C ALA A 49 -9.37 -7.38 14.66
N ASP A 50 -9.48 -6.06 14.84
CA ASP A 50 -9.10 -5.06 13.83
C ASP A 50 -7.60 -5.09 13.50
N PRO A 51 -6.66 -5.15 14.47
CA PRO A 51 -5.22 -5.22 14.15
C PRO A 51 -4.86 -6.45 13.32
N TYR A 52 -5.53 -7.58 13.52
CA TYR A 52 -5.25 -8.80 12.77
C TYR A 52 -5.73 -8.70 11.32
N LEU A 53 -6.98 -8.28 11.12
CA LEU A 53 -7.56 -8.17 9.78
C LEU A 53 -6.86 -7.09 8.95
N LEU A 54 -6.62 -5.92 9.54
CA LEU A 54 -5.93 -4.83 8.87
C LEU A 54 -4.46 -5.17 8.60
N GLY A 55 -3.81 -5.87 9.53
CA GLY A 55 -2.44 -6.36 9.35
C GLY A 55 -2.33 -7.33 8.18
N LEU A 56 -3.29 -8.25 8.03
CA LEU A 56 -3.34 -9.17 6.88
C LEU A 56 -3.50 -8.41 5.54
N ILE A 57 -4.40 -7.41 5.50
CA ILE A 57 -4.60 -6.58 4.30
C ILE A 57 -3.32 -5.80 3.96
N ALA A 58 -2.69 -5.17 4.97
CA ALA A 58 -1.43 -4.45 4.78
C ALA A 58 -0.32 -5.37 4.27
N LEU A 59 -0.19 -6.57 4.84
CA LEU A 59 0.79 -7.56 4.42
C LEU A 59 0.58 -7.99 2.97
N ILE A 60 -0.66 -8.30 2.57
CA ILE A 60 -0.97 -8.67 1.18
C ILE A 60 -0.59 -7.54 0.22
N LEU A 61 -0.97 -6.29 0.52
CA LEU A 61 -0.65 -5.15 -0.33
C LEU A 61 0.86 -4.92 -0.45
N VAL A 62 1.61 -5.03 0.65
CA VAL A 62 3.07 -4.94 0.64
C VAL A 62 3.69 -6.04 -0.23
N LEU A 63 3.26 -7.29 -0.05
CA LEU A 63 3.76 -8.42 -0.82
C LEU A 63 3.49 -8.25 -2.32
N VAL A 64 2.28 -7.83 -2.69
CA VAL A 64 1.90 -7.60 -4.10
C VAL A 64 2.65 -6.41 -4.69
N PHE A 65 2.82 -5.32 -3.93
CA PHE A 65 3.63 -4.18 -4.34
C PHE A 65 5.08 -4.59 -4.61
N VAL A 66 5.71 -5.31 -3.67
CA VAL A 66 7.08 -5.82 -3.80
C VAL A 66 7.20 -6.78 -4.98
N TRP A 67 6.25 -7.69 -5.15
CA TRP A 67 6.22 -8.60 -6.31
C TRP A 67 6.13 -7.83 -7.62
N ARG A 68 5.22 -6.86 -7.75
CA ARG A 68 5.11 -6.03 -8.96
C ARG A 68 6.37 -5.19 -9.19
N LEU A 69 7.03 -4.71 -8.13
CA LEU A 69 8.25 -3.91 -8.23
C LEU A 69 9.43 -4.70 -8.82
N PHE A 70 9.61 -5.97 -8.41
CA PHE A 70 10.80 -6.75 -8.78
C PHE A 70 10.59 -7.80 -9.87
N ALA A 71 9.41 -8.40 -9.94
CA ALA A 71 9.14 -9.54 -10.81
C ALA A 71 7.99 -9.29 -11.78
N GLY A 72 7.02 -8.47 -11.40
CA GLY A 72 5.77 -8.33 -12.14
C GLY A 72 5.78 -7.28 -13.23
N ARG A 73 6.86 -6.52 -13.49
CA ARG A 73 6.85 -5.41 -14.46
C ARG A 73 6.89 -5.94 -15.90
N GLU A 74 5.77 -5.86 -16.61
CA GLU A 74 5.77 -6.01 -18.08
C GLU A 74 6.42 -4.77 -18.72
N GLU A 75 7.16 -4.95 -19.82
CA GLU A 75 7.75 -3.82 -20.55
C GLU A 75 6.66 -2.81 -20.94
N PRO A 76 6.92 -1.49 -20.79
CA PRO A 76 5.95 -0.48 -21.15
C PRO A 76 5.59 -0.61 -22.63
N ARG A 77 4.30 -0.86 -22.93
CA ARG A 77 3.79 -0.78 -24.30
C ARG A 77 3.98 0.65 -24.81
N ARG A 78 5.05 0.85 -25.58
CA ARG A 78 5.22 2.05 -26.41
C ARG A 78 4.21 1.96 -27.54
N TYR A 79 3.12 2.72 -27.43
CA TYR A 79 2.26 3.05 -28.56
C TYR A 79 2.89 4.18 -29.36
#